data_AF-A0A9P9QX42-F1
#
_entry.id   AF-A0A9P9QX42-F1
#
_cell.length_a   1.000
_cell.length_b   1.000
_cell.length_c   1.000
_cell.angle_alpha   90.00
_cell.angle_beta   90.00
_cell.angle_gamma   90.00
#
_symmetry.space_group_name_H-M   'P 1'
#
loop_
_entity.id
_entity.type
_entity.pdbx_description
1 polymer ?
#
loop_
_entity_poly.entity_id
_entity_poly.type
_entity_poly.pdbx_seq_one_letter_code
_entity_poly.pdbx_strand_id
1 'polypeptide(L)'
;MTSTTIRPRTPHHVWQRLTSESVSLVLSPSNITPNAILPEIIQSPGSSHGYFPSTSAASHVIAADPTSPLKMSQKSFDQHDEGPAEMDHTHQGENTLQAEIQYRGAQNQSVAWHEVRNLREEILVVRSQVREKRAELRRMEAAKAEADNLLFKRMVNRIHLGEDALPGMGQKTLHELMDDCQRARNAYGPEEYECTVLEDRLSRLEFKLNRLEKPFFSETEQPRPPLMLVDNATDPVLAHDGTNTWSIADDEFDEPNYHPSVTKFLSKQGDLDLLHERRDNLLDEKRALGEEKESRGRFGMTLNEDDQAWLDGSQAEYDSLAKDIDILEKELVELKLYCVSRGLIDEDGEPTEFEALEAASFHGEEGLNSGAQTSESFACTTVV
;
A
#
# COMPACT_ATOMS: atom_id res chain seq x y z
N MET A 1 51.02 -51.00 1.71
CA MET A 1 50.57 -51.10 0.30
C MET A 1 49.05 -51.09 0.29
N THR A 2 48.44 -49.92 0.19
CA THR A 2 47.00 -49.74 -0.01
C THR A 2 46.83 -48.46 -0.81
N SER A 3 46.60 -48.60 -2.12
CA SER A 3 46.42 -47.49 -3.05
C SER A 3 44.97 -47.00 -3.00
N THR A 4 44.79 -45.78 -2.53
CA THR A 4 43.52 -45.05 -2.56
C THR A 4 43.33 -44.44 -3.95
N THR A 5 42.31 -44.90 -4.68
CA THR A 5 41.92 -44.36 -6.00
C THR A 5 40.87 -43.27 -5.79
N ILE A 6 41.21 -42.03 -6.17
CA ILE A 6 40.30 -40.89 -6.20
C ILE A 6 39.76 -40.75 -7.62
N ARG A 7 38.43 -40.79 -7.80
CA ARG A 7 37.75 -40.41 -9.06
C ARG A 7 37.32 -38.93 -8.97
N PRO A 8 37.50 -38.12 -10.03
CA PRO A 8 36.91 -36.79 -10.09
C PRO A 8 35.43 -36.86 -10.50
N ARG A 9 34.64 -35.97 -9.90
CA ARG A 9 33.19 -35.80 -10.10
C ARG A 9 33.01 -34.50 -10.90
N THR A 10 32.55 -34.60 -12.14
CA THR A 10 32.08 -33.46 -12.95
C THR A 10 30.55 -33.44 -12.93
N PRO A 11 29.88 -32.30 -12.71
CA PRO A 11 28.50 -32.13 -13.11
C PRO A 11 28.43 -31.25 -14.38
N HIS A 12 28.03 -31.87 -15.48
CA HIS A 12 27.38 -31.17 -16.58
C HIS A 12 25.90 -31.03 -16.21
N HIS A 13 25.41 -29.81 -15.98
CA HIS A 13 23.98 -29.52 -16.03
C HIS A 13 23.66 -28.91 -17.39
N VAL A 14 22.99 -29.73 -18.21
CA VAL A 14 22.39 -29.35 -19.48
C VAL A 14 21.02 -28.73 -19.16
N TRP A 15 20.85 -27.45 -19.47
CA TRP A 15 19.52 -26.82 -19.50
C TRP A 15 18.79 -27.29 -20.76
N GLN A 16 17.85 -28.23 -20.60
CA GLN A 16 16.86 -28.55 -21.63
C GLN A 16 15.78 -27.46 -21.62
N ARG A 17 15.73 -26.67 -22.70
CA ARG A 17 14.57 -25.84 -23.06
C ARG A 17 13.37 -26.75 -23.32
N LEU A 18 12.31 -26.60 -22.52
CA LEU A 18 10.98 -27.05 -22.89
C LEU A 18 10.37 -25.99 -23.82
N THR A 19 10.35 -26.26 -25.12
CA THR A 19 9.49 -25.55 -26.06
C THR A 19 8.09 -26.16 -25.96
N SER A 20 7.16 -25.44 -25.33
CA SER A 20 5.73 -25.76 -25.41
C SER A 20 5.21 -25.42 -26.80
N GLU A 21 5.06 -26.44 -27.65
CA GLU A 21 4.29 -26.36 -28.88
C GLU A 21 2.80 -26.33 -28.53
N SER A 22 2.19 -25.14 -28.62
CA SER A 22 0.75 -24.94 -28.53
C SER A 22 0.09 -25.46 -29.81
N VAL A 23 -0.51 -26.64 -29.75
CA VAL A 23 -1.35 -27.19 -30.83
C VAL A 23 -2.67 -26.42 -30.86
N SER A 24 -2.82 -25.55 -31.87
CA SER A 24 -4.06 -24.85 -32.18
C SER A 24 -5.10 -25.82 -32.74
N LEU A 25 -5.98 -26.33 -31.87
CA LEU A 25 -7.19 -27.06 -32.28
C LEU A 25 -8.22 -26.05 -32.83
N VAL A 26 -8.22 -25.91 -34.15
CA VAL A 26 -9.27 -25.22 -34.92
C VAL A 26 -10.56 -26.03 -34.82
N LEU A 27 -11.45 -25.63 -33.92
CA LEU A 27 -12.85 -26.10 -33.91
C LEU A 27 -13.67 -25.19 -34.81
N SER A 28 -14.07 -25.73 -35.97
CA SER A 28 -15.03 -25.09 -36.88
C SER A 28 -16.43 -25.04 -36.24
N PRO A 29 -17.13 -23.89 -36.25
CA PRO A 29 -18.51 -23.84 -35.81
C PRO A 29 -19.45 -24.40 -36.89
N SER A 30 -20.19 -25.44 -36.50
CA SER A 30 -21.25 -26.06 -37.28
C SER A 30 -22.39 -25.07 -37.53
N ASN A 31 -22.76 -24.92 -38.80
CA ASN A 31 -23.98 -24.24 -39.24
C ASN A 31 -25.23 -24.83 -38.55
N ILE A 32 -25.91 -24.02 -37.74
CA ILE A 32 -27.29 -24.28 -37.31
C ILE A 32 -28.16 -23.22 -37.97
N THR A 33 -28.96 -23.67 -38.93
CA THR A 33 -30.01 -22.89 -39.60
C THR A 33 -31.16 -22.55 -38.65
N PRO A 34 -31.81 -21.37 -38.79
CA PRO A 34 -32.92 -20.97 -37.96
C PRO A 34 -34.23 -21.56 -38.51
N ASN A 35 -34.91 -22.37 -37.69
CA ASN A 35 -36.28 -22.77 -37.98
C ASN A 35 -37.24 -21.82 -37.27
N ALA A 36 -37.98 -21.07 -38.09
CA ALA A 36 -39.14 -20.28 -37.72
C ALA A 36 -40.26 -21.20 -37.20
N ILE A 37 -40.87 -20.84 -36.06
CA ILE A 37 -42.29 -21.04 -35.74
C ILE A 37 -42.65 -20.00 -34.65
N LEU A 38 -43.43 -18.98 -35.04
CA LEU A 38 -44.52 -18.36 -34.27
C LEU A 38 -45.83 -19.01 -34.77
N PRO A 39 -47.00 -18.98 -34.09
CA PRO A 39 -47.51 -17.96 -33.16
C PRO A 39 -48.01 -18.60 -31.82
N GLU A 40 -48.59 -17.95 -30.80
CA GLU A 40 -49.82 -17.16 -30.79
C GLU A 40 -50.12 -16.68 -29.35
N ILE A 41 -50.42 -15.37 -29.22
CA ILE A 41 -51.48 -14.73 -28.40
C ILE A 41 -51.88 -15.40 -27.06
N ILE A 42 -51.56 -14.74 -25.93
CA ILE A 42 -52.51 -14.51 -24.84
C ILE A 42 -52.36 -13.06 -24.34
N GLN A 43 -53.44 -12.30 -24.49
CA GLN A 43 -53.65 -10.98 -23.91
C GLN A 43 -54.25 -11.07 -22.50
N SER A 44 -53.91 -10.06 -21.69
CA SER A 44 -54.70 -9.45 -20.58
C SER A 44 -54.62 -10.08 -19.19
N PRO A 45 -55.00 -9.34 -18.12
CA PRO A 45 -55.02 -7.88 -17.90
C PRO A 45 -54.33 -7.47 -16.58
N GLY A 46 -54.28 -6.15 -16.33
CA GLY A 46 -53.51 -5.51 -15.29
C GLY A 46 -53.89 -5.76 -13.83
N SER A 47 -53.01 -5.26 -12.95
CA SER A 47 -53.28 -5.06 -11.52
C SER A 47 -52.32 -3.95 -11.04
N SER A 48 -52.85 -2.75 -10.78
CA SER A 48 -53.04 -2.22 -9.42
C SER A 48 -51.71 -1.99 -8.68
N HIS A 49 -51.16 -0.78 -8.72
CA HIS A 49 -51.27 0.19 -7.61
C HIS A 49 -50.95 -0.43 -6.24
N GLY A 50 -49.71 -0.21 -5.80
CA GLY A 50 -49.25 -0.47 -4.43
C GLY A 50 -48.32 0.64 -4.00
N TYR A 51 -48.90 1.70 -3.43
CA TYR A 51 -48.19 2.72 -2.66
C TYR A 51 -47.42 2.04 -1.52
N PHE A 52 -46.11 2.22 -1.45
CA PHE A 52 -45.35 1.96 -0.22
C PHE A 52 -45.34 3.24 0.62
N PRO A 53 -45.79 3.19 1.89
CA PRO A 53 -45.65 4.32 2.79
C PRO A 53 -44.20 4.46 3.24
N SER A 54 -43.66 5.65 3.01
CA SER A 54 -42.40 6.12 3.58
C SER A 54 -42.58 6.35 5.08
N THR A 55 -42.20 5.37 5.89
CA THR A 55 -41.95 5.50 7.34
C THR A 55 -40.43 5.50 7.54
N SER A 56 -39.80 6.23 8.44
CA SER A 56 -40.16 7.28 9.38
C SER A 56 -38.80 7.81 9.84
N ALA A 57 -38.68 9.12 10.01
CA ALA A 57 -37.54 9.76 10.64
C ALA A 57 -37.18 9.10 11.99
N ALA A 58 -35.90 8.79 12.17
CA ALA A 58 -35.30 8.60 13.50
C ALA A 58 -34.33 9.76 13.73
N SER A 59 -34.85 10.84 14.30
CA SER A 59 -34.07 11.88 14.95
C SER A 59 -33.36 11.27 16.15
N HIS A 60 -32.04 11.09 16.07
CA HIS A 60 -31.24 10.82 17.25
C HIS A 60 -30.89 12.16 17.91
N VAL A 61 -31.52 12.39 19.06
CA VAL A 61 -31.23 13.44 20.02
C VAL A 61 -29.82 13.21 20.56
N ILE A 62 -28.89 14.10 20.23
CA ILE A 62 -27.60 14.20 20.93
C ILE A 62 -27.87 15.04 22.18
N ALA A 63 -27.83 14.37 23.33
CA ALA A 63 -27.84 14.99 24.65
C ALA A 63 -26.60 15.88 24.79
N ALA A 64 -26.85 17.16 25.05
CA ALA A 64 -25.83 18.09 25.51
C ALA A 64 -25.46 17.75 26.95
N ASP A 65 -24.19 17.46 27.20
CA ASP A 65 -23.64 17.32 28.54
C ASP A 65 -23.05 18.67 29.00
N PRO A 66 -23.53 19.26 30.11
CA PRO A 66 -23.07 20.53 30.61
C PRO A 66 -22.01 20.33 31.71
N THR A 67 -20.74 20.62 31.42
CA THR A 67 -19.76 20.86 32.49
C THR A 67 -18.68 21.85 32.05
N SER A 68 -18.97 23.14 32.25
CA SER A 68 -17.95 24.14 32.62
C SER A 68 -17.74 24.07 34.15
N PRO A 69 -16.75 24.75 34.80
CA PRO A 69 -15.84 25.79 34.29
C PRO A 69 -14.38 25.71 34.82
N LEU A 70 -13.43 26.39 34.17
CA LEU A 70 -12.23 26.90 34.85
C LEU A 70 -11.91 28.32 34.35
N LYS A 71 -12.34 29.30 35.16
CA LYS A 71 -11.96 30.71 35.05
C LYS A 71 -10.51 30.84 35.49
N MET A 72 -9.61 31.24 34.58
CA MET A 72 -8.30 31.75 34.99
C MET A 72 -8.35 33.27 35.13
N SER A 73 -7.83 33.67 36.29
CA SER A 73 -7.78 34.98 36.88
C SER A 73 -6.89 35.94 36.09
N GLN A 74 -7.46 37.07 35.64
CA GLN A 74 -6.70 38.24 35.23
C GLN A 74 -6.17 38.95 36.49
N LYS A 75 -4.85 38.90 36.68
CA LYS A 75 -4.16 39.68 37.71
C LYS A 75 -3.58 40.92 37.05
N SER A 76 -4.27 42.05 37.19
CA SER A 76 -3.75 43.38 36.94
C SER A 76 -2.67 43.69 37.99
N PHE A 77 -1.47 44.05 37.53
CA PHE A 77 -0.40 44.54 38.39
C PHE A 77 -0.06 45.96 37.93
N ASP A 78 -0.37 46.92 38.80
CA ASP A 78 -0.07 48.34 38.63
C ASP A 78 1.44 48.58 38.69
N GLN A 79 1.94 49.30 37.69
CA GLN A 79 3.28 49.87 37.66
C GLN A 79 3.30 51.19 38.42
N HIS A 80 4.15 51.26 39.45
CA HIS A 80 4.65 52.52 39.97
C HIS A 80 6.04 52.79 39.42
N ASP A 81 6.13 53.98 38.85
CA ASP A 81 7.28 54.76 38.41
C ASP A 81 8.27 55.05 39.56
N GLU A 82 9.53 55.26 39.18
CA GLU A 82 10.59 56.12 39.77
C GLU A 82 11.99 55.56 39.42
N GLY A 83 12.71 56.26 38.54
CA GLY A 83 14.14 56.05 38.24
C GLY A 83 15.06 56.40 39.43
N PRO A 84 16.41 56.41 39.31
CA PRO A 84 17.13 57.01 38.18
C PRO A 84 18.50 56.35 37.83
N ALA A 85 19.23 57.05 36.95
CA ALA A 85 20.68 57.04 36.71
C ALA A 85 21.18 56.23 35.50
N GLU A 86 21.31 56.99 34.40
CA GLU A 86 22.14 56.71 33.23
C GLU A 86 23.53 56.19 33.61
N MET A 87 23.87 54.99 33.14
CA MET A 87 25.26 54.58 32.93
C MET A 87 25.36 53.90 31.56
N ASP A 88 26.11 54.57 30.68
CA ASP A 88 26.31 54.23 29.29
C ASP A 88 27.21 52.98 29.15
N HIS A 89 26.57 51.82 28.96
CA HIS A 89 27.21 50.55 28.59
C HIS A 89 26.48 49.95 27.38
N THR A 90 26.47 50.73 26.30
CA THR A 90 25.88 50.35 25.02
C THR A 90 26.86 49.42 24.28
N HIS A 91 26.40 48.20 23.91
CA HIS A 91 26.97 47.23 22.93
C HIS A 91 27.25 45.78 23.39
N GLN A 92 26.98 45.37 24.63
CA GLN A 92 27.09 43.94 25.03
C GLN A 92 25.74 43.22 25.30
N GLY A 93 24.60 43.92 25.26
CA GLY A 93 23.29 43.33 25.58
C GLY A 93 22.53 42.66 24.41
N GLU A 94 22.88 42.94 23.16
CA GLU A 94 22.11 42.48 21.99
C GLU A 94 22.38 41.02 21.61
N ASN A 95 23.59 40.50 21.89
CA ASN A 95 23.94 39.10 21.60
C ASN A 95 23.23 38.09 22.54
N THR A 96 22.89 38.49 23.76
CA THR A 96 22.28 37.57 24.74
C THR A 96 20.82 37.27 24.38
N LEU A 97 20.07 38.26 23.87
CA LEU A 97 18.66 38.07 23.50
C LEU A 97 18.49 37.20 22.25
N GLN A 98 19.40 37.28 21.28
CA GLN A 98 19.36 36.42 20.08
C GLN A 98 19.65 34.95 20.43
N ALA A 99 20.61 34.70 21.32
CA ALA A 99 20.93 33.35 21.78
C ALA A 99 19.75 32.70 22.53
N GLU A 100 19.01 33.46 23.34
CA GLU A 100 17.85 32.95 24.08
C GLU A 100 16.66 32.62 23.16
N ILE A 101 16.45 33.43 22.11
CA ILE A 101 15.43 33.17 21.08
C ILE A 101 15.78 31.91 20.27
N GLN A 102 17.04 31.74 19.86
CA GLN A 102 17.49 30.54 19.14
C GLN A 102 17.37 29.28 20.01
N TYR A 103 17.76 29.34 21.28
CA TYR A 103 17.65 28.20 22.19
C TYR A 103 16.19 27.78 22.41
N ARG A 104 15.28 28.76 22.58
CA ARG A 104 13.85 28.47 22.69
C ARG A 104 13.27 27.88 21.40
N GLY A 105 13.75 28.33 20.23
CA GLY A 105 13.39 27.76 18.93
C GLY A 105 13.79 26.28 18.82
N ALA A 106 15.05 25.96 19.17
CA ALA A 106 15.57 24.60 19.15
C ALA A 106 14.83 23.66 20.11
N GLN A 107 14.48 24.14 21.31
CA GLN A 107 13.68 23.34 22.27
C GLN A 107 12.28 23.05 21.73
N ASN A 108 11.62 24.03 21.12
CA ASN A 108 10.29 23.83 20.53
C ASN A 108 10.33 22.84 19.34
N GLN A 109 11.36 22.91 18.50
CA GLN A 109 11.56 21.97 17.40
C GLN A 109 11.83 20.55 17.92
N SER A 110 12.65 20.40 18.96
CA SER A 110 12.90 19.10 19.59
C SER A 110 11.60 18.48 20.11
N VAL A 111 10.77 19.23 20.84
CA VAL A 111 9.48 18.72 21.34
C VAL A 111 8.55 18.32 20.18
N ALA A 112 8.45 19.15 19.13
CA ALA A 112 7.63 18.84 17.96
C ALA A 112 8.12 17.58 17.22
N TRP A 113 9.44 17.38 17.13
CA TRP A 113 10.02 16.19 16.51
C TRP A 113 9.74 14.91 17.29
N HIS A 114 9.78 14.97 18.62
CA HIS A 114 9.38 13.85 19.47
C HIS A 114 7.89 13.51 19.27
N GLU A 115 7.02 14.51 19.13
CA GLU A 115 5.60 14.29 18.82
C GLU A 115 5.40 13.64 17.45
N VAL A 116 6.15 14.07 16.42
CA VAL A 116 6.15 13.44 15.08
C VAL A 116 6.55 11.97 15.17
N ARG A 117 7.64 11.65 15.89
CA ARG A 117 8.09 10.26 16.09
C ARG A 117 7.00 9.40 16.76
N ASN A 118 6.42 9.89 17.85
CA ASN A 118 5.36 9.18 18.57
C ASN A 118 4.12 8.95 17.68
N LEU A 119 3.74 9.94 16.86
CA LEU A 119 2.64 9.79 15.91
C LEU A 119 2.93 8.75 14.83
N ARG A 120 4.16 8.69 14.31
CA ARG A 120 4.55 7.66 13.33
C ARG A 120 4.43 6.26 13.93
N GLU A 121 4.90 6.06 15.16
CA GLU A 121 4.75 4.79 15.87
C GLU A 121 3.27 4.42 16.09
N GLU A 122 2.45 5.37 16.56
CA GLU A 122 1.02 5.14 16.76
C GLU A 122 0.30 4.78 15.44
N ILE A 123 0.61 5.49 14.35
CA ILE A 123 0.07 5.22 13.01
C ILE A 123 0.43 3.80 12.56
N LEU A 124 1.67 3.35 12.77
CA LEU A 124 2.08 1.99 12.41
C LEU A 124 1.29 0.94 13.19
N VAL A 125 1.09 1.14 14.49
CA VAL A 125 0.26 0.25 15.32
C VAL A 125 -1.18 0.20 14.81
N VAL A 126 -1.80 1.36 14.55
CA VAL A 126 -3.19 1.42 14.06
C VAL A 126 -3.31 0.82 12.66
N ARG A 127 -2.35 1.04 11.75
CA ARG A 127 -2.32 0.40 10.43
C ARG A 127 -2.27 -1.13 10.53
N SER A 128 -1.48 -1.66 11.46
CA SER A 128 -1.44 -3.10 11.71
C SER A 128 -2.81 -3.63 12.16
N GLN A 129 -3.47 -2.93 13.10
CA GLN A 129 -4.80 -3.29 13.61
C GLN A 129 -5.87 -3.25 12.50
N VAL A 130 -5.86 -2.23 11.64
CA VAL A 130 -6.77 -2.13 10.49
C VAL A 130 -6.56 -3.31 9.54
N ARG A 131 -5.31 -3.69 9.25
CA ARG A 131 -5.01 -4.85 8.38
C ARG A 131 -5.52 -6.16 8.97
N GLU A 132 -5.32 -6.36 10.27
CA GLU A 132 -5.82 -7.53 11.00
C GLU A 132 -7.35 -7.59 10.96
N LYS A 133 -8.03 -6.50 11.32
CA LYS A 133 -9.50 -6.42 11.29
C LYS A 133 -10.06 -6.61 9.88
N ARG A 134 -9.45 -6.04 8.83
CA ARG A 134 -9.85 -6.30 7.45
C ARG A 134 -9.69 -7.77 7.05
N ALA A 135 -8.65 -8.45 7.53
CA ALA A 135 -8.47 -9.87 7.26
C ALA A 135 -9.53 -10.74 7.98
N GLU A 136 -9.91 -10.38 9.20
CA GLU A 136 -11.02 -10.99 9.93
C GLU A 136 -12.36 -10.77 9.21
N LEU A 137 -12.66 -9.54 8.80
CA LEU A 137 -13.87 -9.22 8.05
C LEU A 137 -14.02 -10.03 6.77
N ARG A 138 -12.93 -10.22 5.99
CA ARG A 138 -12.97 -11.08 4.80
C ARG A 138 -13.35 -12.53 5.12
N ARG A 139 -12.90 -13.06 6.26
CA ARG A 139 -13.32 -14.42 6.71
C ARG A 139 -14.78 -14.46 7.09
N MET A 140 -15.28 -13.45 7.80
CA MET A 140 -16.68 -13.35 8.21
C MET A 140 -17.61 -13.14 7.00
N GLU A 141 -17.20 -12.32 6.04
CA GLU A 141 -17.91 -12.10 4.79
C GLU A 141 -18.01 -13.40 3.98
N ALA A 142 -16.93 -14.18 3.89
CA ALA A 142 -16.96 -15.49 3.25
C ALA A 142 -17.96 -16.45 3.95
N ALA A 143 -17.97 -16.49 5.29
CA ALA A 143 -18.91 -17.30 6.05
C ALA A 143 -20.37 -16.85 5.88
N LYS A 144 -20.62 -15.53 5.82
CA LYS A 144 -21.92 -14.95 5.50
C LYS A 144 -22.37 -15.34 4.10
N ALA A 145 -21.50 -15.20 3.10
CA ALA A 145 -21.79 -15.57 1.72
C ALA A 145 -22.07 -17.07 1.58
N GLU A 146 -21.35 -17.93 2.30
CA GLU A 146 -21.62 -19.37 2.35
C GLU A 146 -23.01 -19.67 2.91
N ALA A 147 -23.38 -19.05 4.04
CA ALA A 147 -24.71 -19.21 4.63
C ALA A 147 -25.83 -18.75 3.68
N ASP A 148 -25.67 -17.57 3.07
CA ASP A 148 -26.62 -17.01 2.09
C ASP A 148 -26.75 -17.92 0.86
N ASN A 149 -25.64 -18.48 0.37
CA ASN A 149 -25.62 -19.41 -0.77
C ASN A 149 -26.36 -20.73 -0.45
N LEU A 150 -26.19 -21.28 0.76
CA LEU A 150 -26.92 -22.48 1.18
C LEU A 150 -28.42 -22.22 1.26
N LEU A 151 -28.81 -21.08 1.83
CA LEU A 151 -30.20 -20.65 1.89
C LEU A 151 -30.81 -20.47 0.48
N PHE A 152 -30.11 -19.79 -0.42
CA PHE A 152 -30.56 -19.57 -1.79
C PHE A 152 -30.71 -20.88 -2.56
N LYS A 153 -29.72 -21.79 -2.47
CA LYS A 153 -29.82 -23.14 -3.08
C LYS A 153 -31.05 -23.89 -2.58
N ARG A 154 -31.37 -23.83 -1.28
CA ARG A 154 -32.56 -24.49 -0.72
C ARG A 154 -33.85 -23.85 -1.25
N MET A 155 -33.91 -22.53 -1.36
CA MET A 155 -35.06 -21.82 -1.93
C MET A 155 -35.28 -22.17 -3.40
N VAL A 156 -34.23 -22.14 -4.22
CA VAL A 156 -34.28 -22.48 -5.64
C VAL A 156 -34.73 -23.93 -5.84
N ASN A 157 -34.20 -24.86 -5.05
CA ASN A 157 -34.60 -26.27 -5.12
C ASN A 157 -36.10 -26.46 -4.78
N ARG A 158 -36.64 -25.71 -3.82
CA ARG A 158 -38.08 -25.77 -3.46
C ARG A 158 -38.98 -25.22 -4.57
N ILE A 159 -38.52 -24.21 -5.31
CA ILE A 159 -39.25 -23.66 -6.47
C ILE A 159 -39.26 -24.66 -7.63
N HIS A 160 -38.14 -25.33 -7.91
CA HIS A 160 -38.01 -26.22 -9.08
C HIS A 160 -38.58 -27.63 -8.86
N LEU A 161 -38.41 -28.21 -7.66
CA LEU A 161 -38.76 -29.61 -7.37
C LEU A 161 -40.11 -29.76 -6.64
N GLY A 162 -40.76 -28.64 -6.30
CA GLY A 162 -41.99 -28.62 -5.51
C GLY A 162 -41.73 -28.75 -4.01
N GLU A 163 -42.77 -28.47 -3.23
CA GLU A 163 -42.72 -28.40 -1.76
C GLU A 163 -42.47 -29.77 -1.10
N ASP A 164 -42.77 -30.86 -1.82
CA ASP A 164 -42.67 -32.25 -1.35
C ASP A 164 -41.26 -32.84 -1.40
N ALA A 165 -40.25 -32.08 -1.85
CA ALA A 165 -38.86 -32.48 -1.78
C ALA A 165 -38.39 -32.49 -0.31
N LEU A 166 -38.71 -33.59 0.38
CA LEU A 166 -38.30 -33.85 1.75
C LEU A 166 -36.80 -33.54 1.90
N PRO A 167 -36.40 -32.77 2.93
CA PRO A 167 -34.99 -32.55 3.21
C PRO A 167 -34.30 -33.91 3.28
N GLY A 168 -33.20 -34.09 2.53
CA GLY A 168 -32.38 -35.29 2.68
C GLY A 168 -31.99 -35.44 4.16
N MET A 169 -31.96 -36.67 4.68
CA MET A 169 -31.55 -36.92 6.07
C MET A 169 -30.24 -36.18 6.35
N GLY A 170 -30.26 -35.21 7.27
CA GLY A 170 -29.10 -34.38 7.65
C GLY A 170 -29.01 -33.00 6.99
N GLN A 171 -29.93 -32.62 6.10
CA GLN A 171 -30.00 -31.23 5.63
C GLN A 171 -30.68 -30.33 6.65
N LYS A 172 -30.08 -29.16 6.89
CA LYS A 172 -30.68 -28.11 7.73
C LYS A 172 -32.05 -27.70 7.19
N THR A 173 -32.96 -27.39 8.10
CA THR A 173 -34.28 -26.85 7.72
C THR A 173 -34.13 -25.45 7.13
N LEU A 174 -35.14 -24.98 6.38
CA LEU A 174 -35.11 -23.62 5.83
C LEU A 174 -34.97 -22.56 6.94
N HIS A 175 -35.66 -22.78 8.06
CA HIS A 175 -35.60 -21.88 9.21
C HIS A 175 -34.21 -21.85 9.83
N GLU A 176 -33.56 -23.00 10.01
CA GLU A 176 -32.18 -23.08 10.49
C GLU A 176 -31.19 -22.34 9.58
N LEU A 177 -31.36 -22.44 8.26
CA LEU A 177 -30.53 -21.69 7.30
C LEU A 177 -30.76 -20.19 7.38
N MET A 178 -32.01 -19.75 7.59
CA MET A 178 -32.31 -18.33 7.83
C MET A 178 -31.68 -17.83 9.13
N ASP A 179 -31.73 -18.63 10.19
CA ASP A 179 -31.09 -18.32 11.47
C ASP A 179 -29.55 -18.28 11.32
N ASP A 180 -28.96 -19.19 10.56
CA ASP A 180 -27.53 -19.18 10.22
C ASP A 180 -27.12 -17.87 9.52
N CYS A 181 -27.89 -17.44 8.50
CA CYS A 181 -27.64 -16.19 7.78
C CYS A 181 -27.75 -14.99 8.73
N GLN A 182 -28.77 -14.97 9.60
CA GLN A 182 -28.95 -13.89 10.55
C GLN A 182 -27.82 -13.86 11.59
N ARG A 183 -27.37 -15.01 12.07
CA ARG A 183 -26.20 -15.11 12.96
C ARG A 183 -24.94 -14.58 12.29
N ALA A 184 -24.66 -14.96 11.06
CA ALA A 184 -23.49 -14.48 10.32
C ALA A 184 -23.52 -12.95 10.14
N ARG A 185 -24.69 -12.38 9.81
CA ARG A 185 -24.87 -10.92 9.70
C ARG A 185 -24.71 -10.19 11.03
N ASN A 186 -25.29 -10.73 12.10
CA ASN A 186 -25.18 -10.18 13.45
C ASN A 186 -23.73 -10.20 13.97
N ALA A 187 -22.93 -11.18 13.55
CA ALA A 187 -21.51 -11.24 13.88
C ALA A 187 -20.68 -10.25 13.05
N TYR A 188 -20.96 -10.14 11.75
CA TYR A 188 -20.21 -9.26 10.84
C TYR A 188 -20.40 -7.76 11.14
N GLY A 189 -21.64 -7.32 11.42
CA GLY A 189 -21.97 -5.90 11.54
C GLY A 189 -21.16 -5.11 12.60
N PRO A 190 -21.04 -5.61 13.85
CA PRO A 190 -20.23 -4.94 14.87
C PRO A 190 -18.75 -4.83 14.50
N GLU A 191 -18.18 -5.87 13.89
CA GLU A 191 -16.77 -5.88 13.48
C GLU A 191 -16.48 -4.90 12.34
N GLU A 192 -17.43 -4.73 11.42
CA GLU A 192 -17.33 -3.75 10.34
C GLU A 192 -17.32 -2.31 10.90
N TYR A 193 -18.16 -2.06 11.92
CA TYR A 193 -18.17 -0.80 12.63
C TYR A 193 -16.84 -0.55 13.38
N GLU A 194 -16.30 -1.55 14.07
CA GLU A 194 -14.98 -1.43 14.73
C GLU A 194 -13.85 -1.11 13.74
N CYS A 195 -13.84 -1.78 12.58
CA CYS A 195 -12.87 -1.50 11.53
C CYS A 195 -12.99 -0.06 11.01
N THR A 196 -14.22 0.42 10.80
CA THR A 196 -14.49 1.81 10.39
C THR A 196 -13.96 2.82 11.41
N VAL A 197 -14.16 2.57 12.71
CA VAL A 197 -13.65 3.44 13.79
C VAL A 197 -12.11 3.50 13.79
N LEU A 198 -11.44 2.37 13.53
CA LEU A 198 -9.98 2.32 13.42
C LEU A 198 -9.47 3.09 12.19
N GLU A 199 -10.14 2.97 11.05
CA GLU A 199 -9.80 3.69 9.82
C GLU A 199 -9.97 5.21 9.97
N ASP A 200 -11.05 5.64 10.63
CA ASP A 200 -11.28 7.04 10.98
C ASP A 200 -10.20 7.56 11.93
N ARG A 201 -9.80 6.75 12.93
CA ARG A 201 -8.71 7.11 13.84
C ARG A 201 -7.39 7.23 13.09
N LEU A 202 -7.08 6.28 12.21
CA LEU A 202 -5.88 6.31 11.38
C LEU A 202 -5.82 7.59 10.55
N SER A 203 -6.91 7.93 9.87
CA SER A 203 -7.02 9.15 9.06
C SER A 203 -6.76 10.42 9.87
N ARG A 204 -7.30 10.50 11.09
CA ARG A 204 -7.04 11.64 12.00
C ARG A 204 -5.58 11.74 12.42
N LEU A 205 -4.93 10.61 12.72
CA LEU A 205 -3.52 10.56 13.10
C LEU A 205 -2.63 10.96 11.92
N GLU A 206 -2.85 10.40 10.74
CA GLU A 206 -2.11 10.72 9.52
C GLU A 206 -2.24 12.20 9.13
N PHE A 207 -3.45 12.76 9.26
CA PHE A 207 -3.67 14.19 9.06
C PHE A 207 -2.88 15.04 10.07
N LYS A 208 -2.89 14.65 11.35
CA LYS A 208 -2.14 15.34 12.41
C LYS A 208 -0.62 15.27 12.16
N LEU A 209 -0.12 14.09 11.78
CA LEU A 209 1.28 13.87 11.42
C LEU A 209 1.68 14.79 10.27
N ASN A 210 0.95 14.77 9.15
CA ASN A 210 1.24 15.60 7.99
C ASN A 210 1.26 17.10 8.35
N ARG A 211 0.31 17.56 9.17
CA ARG A 211 0.27 18.94 9.66
C ARG A 211 1.52 19.32 10.46
N LEU A 212 2.05 18.42 11.28
CA LEU A 212 3.26 18.65 12.08
C LEU A 212 4.55 18.50 11.27
N GLU A 213 4.56 17.60 10.28
CA GLU A 213 5.72 17.35 9.41
C GLU A 213 5.94 18.47 8.39
N LYS A 214 4.87 19.08 7.88
CA LYS A 214 4.94 20.08 6.82
C LYS A 214 5.97 21.20 7.05
N PRO A 215 6.07 21.85 8.23
CA PRO A 215 7.06 22.89 8.48
C PRO A 215 8.51 22.41 8.32
N PHE A 216 8.82 21.18 8.70
CA PHE A 216 10.17 20.63 8.62
C PHE A 216 10.62 20.43 7.16
N PHE A 217 9.70 20.00 6.30
CA PHE A 217 10.00 19.76 4.89
C PHE A 217 9.87 21.02 4.03
N SER A 218 8.98 21.95 4.40
CA SER A 218 8.80 23.22 3.66
C SER A 218 10.03 24.13 3.74
N GLU A 219 10.84 24.02 4.79
CA GLU A 219 12.09 24.80 4.93
C GLU A 219 13.21 24.26 4.03
N THR A 220 13.17 22.97 3.71
CA THR A 220 14.12 22.30 2.80
C THR A 220 13.80 22.58 1.33
N GLU A 221 12.53 22.83 1.00
CA GLU A 221 12.07 23.20 -0.35
C GLU A 221 12.29 24.67 -0.72
N GLN A 222 12.79 25.51 0.19
CA GLN A 222 13.22 26.84 -0.24
C GLN A 222 14.32 26.67 -1.28
N PRO A 223 14.14 27.17 -2.53
CA PRO A 223 15.17 27.09 -3.54
C PRO A 223 16.39 27.79 -2.94
N ARG A 224 17.44 27.02 -2.63
CA ARG A 224 18.72 27.60 -2.22
C ARG A 224 18.99 28.70 -3.24
N PRO A 225 19.14 29.97 -2.82
CA PRO A 225 19.50 31.02 -3.75
C PRO A 225 20.67 30.47 -4.54
N PRO A 226 20.61 30.46 -5.89
CA PRO A 226 21.65 29.89 -6.72
C PRO A 226 22.94 30.41 -6.14
N LEU A 227 23.79 29.50 -5.63
CA LEU A 227 25.11 29.90 -5.17
C LEU A 227 25.67 30.66 -6.35
N MET A 228 25.75 31.99 -6.21
CA MET A 228 26.33 32.87 -7.20
C MET A 228 27.76 32.39 -7.26
N LEU A 229 27.99 31.47 -8.20
CA LEU A 229 29.27 30.97 -8.62
C LEU A 229 30.11 32.23 -8.76
N VAL A 230 31.03 32.40 -7.82
CA VAL A 230 32.06 33.40 -7.93
C VAL A 230 32.77 33.06 -9.23
N ASP A 231 32.55 33.90 -10.24
CA ASP A 231 33.13 33.82 -11.57
C ASP A 231 34.64 33.55 -11.45
N ASN A 232 35.03 32.29 -11.60
CA ASN A 232 36.36 31.92 -12.02
C ASN A 232 36.19 31.06 -13.26
N ALA A 233 36.40 31.75 -14.37
CA ALA A 233 36.21 31.33 -15.72
C ALA A 233 36.85 29.98 -16.06
N THR A 234 36.25 29.36 -17.08
CA THR A 234 36.82 28.40 -18.06
C THR A 234 36.45 26.93 -17.84
N ASP A 235 35.24 26.52 -18.23
CA ASP A 235 35.07 25.57 -19.34
C ASP A 235 33.57 25.44 -19.75
N PRO A 236 33.20 25.38 -21.04
CA PRO A 236 31.81 25.28 -21.48
C PRO A 236 31.52 23.92 -22.11
N VAL A 237 31.02 22.92 -21.37
CA VAL A 237 30.52 21.69 -21.99
C VAL A 237 29.33 21.08 -21.21
N LEU A 238 28.19 21.09 -21.91
CA LEU A 238 27.01 20.22 -21.82
C LEU A 238 26.05 20.36 -20.64
N ALA A 239 24.96 21.06 -20.96
CA ALA A 239 23.65 20.90 -20.35
C ALA A 239 23.21 19.42 -20.36
N HIS A 240 22.81 18.90 -19.20
CA HIS A 240 21.90 17.78 -19.14
C HIS A 240 20.79 18.04 -18.12
N ASP A 241 19.62 17.65 -18.59
CA ASP A 241 18.26 17.94 -18.16
C ASP A 241 17.96 17.60 -16.70
N GLY A 242 17.04 18.37 -16.13
CA GLY A 242 16.71 18.38 -14.71
C GLY A 242 16.01 17.09 -14.27
N THR A 243 16.72 16.28 -13.49
CA THR A 243 16.11 15.21 -12.71
C THR A 243 15.90 15.77 -11.32
N ASN A 244 14.65 16.08 -10.97
CA ASN A 244 14.26 16.50 -9.63
C ASN A 244 14.40 15.31 -8.69
N THR A 245 15.60 15.11 -8.15
CA THR A 245 15.86 14.19 -7.04
C THR A 245 15.28 14.83 -5.78
N TRP A 246 14.21 14.25 -5.26
CA TRP A 246 13.60 14.65 -4.00
C TRP A 246 14.56 14.30 -2.86
N SER A 247 15.42 15.24 -2.47
CA SER A 247 16.28 15.12 -1.29
C SER A 247 15.45 15.15 -0.02
N ILE A 248 15.08 13.95 0.45
CA ILE A 248 14.74 13.70 1.84
C ILE A 248 16.05 13.81 2.63
N ALA A 249 16.21 14.89 3.37
CA ALA A 249 17.18 15.01 4.47
C ALA A 249 16.54 14.31 5.70
N ASP A 250 17.20 13.61 6.62
CA ASP A 250 18.62 13.47 6.94
C ASP A 250 18.68 12.31 7.94
N ASP A 251 18.60 11.08 7.44
CA ASP A 251 19.31 9.97 8.06
C ASP A 251 20.36 9.67 7.00
N GLU A 252 21.62 9.88 7.34
CA GLU A 252 22.82 9.76 6.50
C GLU A 252 23.00 8.29 6.08
N PHE A 253 22.00 7.73 5.39
CA PHE A 253 22.19 6.60 4.51
C PHE A 253 23.08 7.15 3.42
N ASP A 254 24.39 7.00 3.62
CA ASP A 254 25.39 7.08 2.57
C ASP A 254 24.83 6.29 1.40
N GLU A 255 24.23 6.99 0.44
CA GLU A 255 23.64 6.38 -0.73
C GLU A 255 24.80 5.62 -1.37
N PRO A 256 24.74 4.27 -1.38
CA PRO A 256 25.91 3.47 -1.69
C PRO A 256 26.44 3.95 -3.03
N ASN A 257 27.68 4.43 -3.01
CA ASN A 257 28.29 5.14 -4.13
C ASN A 257 28.69 4.13 -5.20
N TYR A 258 27.67 3.51 -5.80
CA TYR A 258 27.83 2.51 -6.84
C TYR A 258 28.44 3.15 -8.09
N HIS A 259 29.20 2.35 -8.83
CA HIS A 259 29.63 2.75 -10.15
C HIS A 259 28.38 3.10 -11.01
N PRO A 260 28.38 4.20 -11.79
CA PRO A 260 27.19 4.69 -12.50
C PRO A 260 26.58 3.66 -13.46
N SER A 261 27.38 2.74 -13.99
CA SER A 261 26.88 1.61 -14.80
C SER A 261 26.06 0.60 -14.00
N VAL A 262 26.41 0.36 -12.73
CA VAL A 262 25.64 -0.49 -11.81
C VAL A 262 24.35 0.22 -11.40
N THR A 263 24.41 1.51 -11.09
CA THR A 263 23.20 2.32 -10.83
C THR A 263 22.23 2.28 -12.02
N LYS A 264 22.75 2.44 -13.24
CA LYS A 264 21.93 2.33 -14.46
C LYS A 264 21.33 0.93 -14.62
N PHE A 265 22.08 -0.12 -14.28
CA PHE A 265 21.63 -1.50 -14.33
C PHE A 265 20.47 -1.75 -13.35
N LEU A 266 20.65 -1.40 -12.08
CA LEU A 266 19.62 -1.57 -11.05
C LEU A 266 18.38 -0.71 -11.34
N SER A 267 18.56 0.51 -11.85
CA SER A 267 17.45 1.35 -12.30
C SER A 267 16.66 0.68 -13.44
N LYS A 268 17.35 0.12 -14.45
CA LYS A 268 16.70 -0.60 -15.56
C LYS A 268 16.02 -1.89 -15.13
N GLN A 269 16.55 -2.56 -14.11
CA GLN A 269 15.93 -3.71 -13.48
C GLN A 269 14.62 -3.31 -12.79
N GLY A 270 14.62 -2.22 -12.04
CA GLY A 270 13.39 -1.67 -11.45
C GLY A 270 12.35 -1.25 -12.50
N ASP A 271 12.78 -0.65 -13.61
CA ASP A 271 11.89 -0.34 -14.75
C ASP A 271 11.22 -1.61 -15.30
N LEU A 272 11.97 -2.72 -15.39
CA LEU A 272 11.48 -4.00 -15.89
C LEU A 272 10.45 -4.62 -14.95
N ASP A 273 10.73 -4.62 -13.64
CA ASP A 273 9.80 -5.10 -12.62
C ASP A 273 8.49 -4.32 -12.66
N LEU A 274 8.55 -2.99 -12.83
CA LEU A 274 7.38 -2.14 -12.97
C LEU A 274 6.55 -2.47 -14.23
N LEU A 275 7.21 -2.76 -15.36
CA LEU A 275 6.51 -3.19 -16.58
C LEU A 275 5.84 -4.55 -16.40
N HIS A 276 6.48 -5.50 -15.72
CA HIS A 276 5.87 -6.78 -15.37
C HIS A 276 4.65 -6.60 -14.48
N GLU A 277 4.74 -5.79 -13.42
CA GLU A 277 3.61 -5.49 -12.55
C GLU A 277 2.44 -4.88 -13.34
N ARG A 278 2.72 -3.89 -14.19
CA ARG A 278 1.70 -3.25 -15.03
C ARG A 278 1.03 -4.25 -15.97
N ARG A 279 1.79 -5.15 -16.58
CA ARG A 279 1.25 -6.20 -17.46
C ARG A 279 0.34 -7.15 -16.68
N ASP A 280 0.75 -7.54 -15.48
CA ASP A 280 -0.01 -8.47 -14.64
C ASP A 280 -1.31 -7.81 -14.14
N ASN A 281 -1.26 -6.54 -13.74
CA ASN A 281 -2.44 -5.73 -13.40
C ASN A 281 -3.44 -5.67 -14.56
N LEU A 282 -2.98 -5.43 -15.79
CA LEU A 282 -3.82 -5.41 -16.98
C LEU A 282 -4.50 -6.78 -17.21
N LEU A 283 -3.77 -7.87 -17.03
CA LEU A 283 -4.32 -9.22 -17.19
C LEU A 283 -5.39 -9.54 -16.15
N ASP A 284 -5.20 -9.12 -14.90
CA ASP A 284 -6.18 -9.32 -13.83
C ASP A 284 -7.45 -8.48 -14.05
N GLU A 285 -7.31 -7.22 -14.46
CA GLU A 285 -8.46 -6.37 -14.82
C GLU A 285 -9.24 -6.94 -16.01
N LYS A 286 -8.52 -7.41 -17.04
CA LYS A 286 -9.14 -8.09 -18.19
C LYS A 286 -9.88 -9.36 -17.79
N ARG A 287 -9.32 -10.14 -16.87
CA ARG A 287 -10.01 -11.33 -16.33
C ARG A 287 -11.28 -10.92 -15.60
N ALA A 288 -11.20 -9.94 -14.70
CA ALA A 288 -12.33 -9.46 -13.90
C ALA A 288 -13.48 -8.96 -14.79
N LEU A 289 -13.20 -8.10 -15.77
CA LEU A 289 -14.21 -7.61 -16.71
C LEU A 289 -14.75 -8.71 -17.64
N GLY A 290 -13.91 -9.70 -17.98
CA GLY A 290 -14.34 -10.88 -18.73
C GLY A 290 -15.35 -11.73 -17.96
N GLU A 291 -15.08 -11.99 -16.68
CA GLU A 291 -16.00 -12.70 -15.77
C GLU A 291 -17.30 -11.92 -15.55
N GLU A 292 -17.20 -10.60 -15.40
CA GLU A 292 -18.37 -9.73 -15.29
C GLU A 292 -19.22 -9.77 -16.56
N LYS A 293 -18.60 -9.64 -17.74
CA LYS A 293 -19.28 -9.75 -19.04
C LYS A 293 -19.99 -11.09 -19.20
N GLU A 294 -19.35 -12.19 -18.80
CA GLU A 294 -19.98 -13.52 -18.82
C GLU A 294 -21.18 -13.57 -17.86
N SER A 295 -21.01 -13.08 -16.63
CA SER A 295 -22.06 -13.10 -15.60
C SER A 295 -23.30 -12.30 -16.03
N ARG A 296 -23.11 -11.10 -16.59
CA ARG A 296 -24.19 -10.23 -17.11
C ARG A 296 -24.84 -10.83 -18.36
N GLY A 297 -24.04 -11.44 -19.23
CA GLY A 297 -24.52 -12.11 -20.44
C GLY A 297 -25.54 -13.22 -20.15
N ARG A 298 -25.39 -13.94 -19.02
CA ARG A 298 -26.36 -14.95 -18.57
C ARG A 298 -27.75 -14.39 -18.28
N PHE A 299 -27.87 -13.08 -18.03
CA PHE A 299 -29.13 -12.37 -17.80
C PHE A 299 -29.56 -11.50 -18.99
N GLY A 300 -28.88 -11.62 -20.14
CA GLY A 300 -29.14 -10.77 -21.30
C GLY A 300 -28.75 -9.31 -21.10
N MET A 301 -27.88 -9.02 -20.13
CA MET A 301 -27.33 -7.69 -19.88
C MET A 301 -25.97 -7.55 -20.54
N THR A 302 -25.65 -6.33 -21.00
CA THR A 302 -24.34 -5.99 -21.54
C THR A 302 -23.48 -5.32 -20.48
N LEU A 303 -22.17 -5.32 -20.70
CA LEU A 303 -21.23 -4.51 -19.92
C LEU A 303 -21.46 -3.02 -20.21
N ASN A 304 -20.93 -2.13 -19.36
CA ASN A 304 -20.93 -0.70 -19.65
C ASN A 304 -20.13 -0.40 -20.93
N GLU A 305 -20.45 0.69 -21.62
CA GLU A 305 -19.78 1.08 -22.87
C GLU A 305 -18.28 1.33 -22.64
N ASP A 306 -17.93 1.98 -21.53
CA ASP A 306 -16.54 2.26 -21.16
C ASP A 306 -15.74 0.97 -20.91
N ASP A 307 -16.29 0.06 -20.11
CA ASP A 307 -15.64 -1.22 -19.78
C ASP A 307 -15.52 -2.12 -21.02
N GLN A 308 -16.51 -2.08 -21.92
CA GLN A 308 -16.47 -2.81 -23.17
C GLN A 308 -15.40 -2.24 -24.11
N ALA A 309 -15.30 -0.92 -24.23
CA ALA A 309 -14.26 -0.25 -25.01
C ALA A 309 -12.86 -0.52 -24.44
N TRP A 310 -12.72 -0.54 -23.11
CA TRP A 310 -11.48 -0.92 -22.44
C TRP A 310 -11.10 -2.37 -22.75
N LEU A 311 -12.04 -3.33 -22.64
CA LEU A 311 -11.80 -4.73 -23.00
C LEU A 311 -11.33 -4.89 -24.44
N ASP A 312 -11.94 -4.16 -25.37
CA ASP A 312 -11.60 -4.20 -26.79
C ASP A 312 -10.22 -3.58 -27.07
N GLY A 313 -9.79 -2.57 -26.29
CA GLY A 313 -8.48 -1.94 -26.39
C GLY A 313 -7.35 -2.65 -25.63
N SER A 314 -7.68 -3.41 -24.59
CA SER A 314 -6.72 -4.02 -23.64
C SER A 314 -5.66 -4.90 -24.31
N GLN A 315 -6.00 -5.58 -25.41
CA GLN A 315 -5.05 -6.44 -26.12
C GLN A 315 -3.92 -5.62 -26.78
N ALA A 316 -4.24 -4.45 -27.33
CA ALA A 316 -3.24 -3.60 -27.96
C ALA A 316 -2.26 -3.03 -26.92
N GLU A 317 -2.75 -2.66 -25.73
CA GLU A 317 -1.90 -2.22 -24.62
C GLU A 317 -1.02 -3.36 -24.10
N TYR A 318 -1.58 -4.57 -23.96
CA TYR A 318 -0.80 -5.76 -23.60
C TYR A 318 0.34 -6.03 -24.59
N ASP A 319 0.04 -6.01 -25.89
CA ASP A 319 1.04 -6.24 -26.94
C ASP A 319 2.12 -5.15 -26.96
N SER A 320 1.78 -3.92 -26.53
CA SER A 320 2.75 -2.84 -26.35
C SER A 320 3.67 -3.12 -25.18
N LEU A 321 3.12 -3.44 -24.00
CA LEU A 321 3.90 -3.77 -22.80
C LEU A 321 4.82 -4.97 -23.04
N ALA A 322 4.35 -6.00 -23.75
CA ALA A 322 5.15 -7.15 -24.11
C ALA A 322 6.38 -6.77 -24.95
N LYS A 323 6.23 -5.83 -25.91
CA LYS A 323 7.37 -5.34 -26.71
C LYS A 323 8.34 -4.52 -25.87
N ASP A 324 7.83 -3.67 -24.98
CA ASP A 324 8.67 -2.83 -24.12
C ASP A 324 9.49 -3.70 -23.16
N ILE A 325 8.88 -4.74 -22.57
CA ILE A 325 9.56 -5.78 -21.78
C ILE A 325 10.64 -6.46 -22.63
N ASP A 326 10.31 -6.95 -23.83
CA ASP A 326 11.27 -7.62 -24.72
C ASP A 326 12.46 -6.75 -25.14
N ILE A 327 12.29 -5.42 -25.18
CA ILE A 327 13.37 -4.47 -25.47
C ILE A 327 14.23 -4.30 -24.22
N LEU A 328 13.60 -4.04 -23.07
CA LEU A 328 14.28 -3.76 -21.82
C LEU A 328 15.07 -4.96 -21.30
N GLU A 329 14.53 -6.18 -21.44
CA GLU A 329 15.24 -7.42 -21.11
C GLU A 329 16.54 -7.57 -21.92
N LYS A 330 16.53 -7.21 -23.22
CA LYS A 330 17.75 -7.25 -24.06
C LYS A 330 18.78 -6.22 -23.60
N GLU A 331 18.34 -4.99 -23.34
CA GLU A 331 19.22 -3.93 -22.81
C GLU A 331 19.84 -4.32 -21.47
N LEU A 332 19.05 -4.95 -20.59
CA LEU A 332 19.48 -5.40 -19.27
C LEU A 332 20.50 -6.53 -19.40
N VAL A 333 20.33 -7.48 -20.33
CA VAL A 333 21.32 -8.53 -20.62
C VAL A 333 22.63 -7.93 -21.11
N GLU A 334 22.60 -6.97 -22.04
CA GLU A 334 23.79 -6.29 -22.53
C GLU A 334 24.52 -5.53 -21.40
N LEU A 335 23.76 -4.83 -20.56
CA LEU A 335 24.30 -4.06 -19.44
C LEU A 335 24.86 -4.98 -18.34
N LYS A 336 24.21 -6.11 -18.06
CA LYS A 336 24.70 -7.15 -17.14
C LYS A 336 26.04 -7.69 -17.63
N LEU A 337 26.13 -8.10 -18.90
CA LEU A 337 27.38 -8.58 -19.49
C LEU A 337 28.50 -7.54 -19.40
N TYR A 338 28.18 -6.27 -19.64
CA TYR A 338 29.14 -5.18 -19.50
C TYR A 338 29.64 -5.04 -18.05
N CYS A 339 28.74 -5.00 -17.06
CA CYS A 339 29.10 -4.88 -15.65
C CYS A 339 29.90 -6.10 -15.14
N VAL A 340 29.51 -7.33 -15.53
CA VAL A 340 30.23 -8.57 -15.20
C VAL A 340 31.63 -8.57 -15.82
N SER A 341 31.77 -8.15 -17.08
CA SER A 341 33.09 -8.09 -17.74
C SER A 341 34.09 -7.15 -17.06
N ARG A 342 33.58 -6.19 -16.28
CA ARG A 342 34.36 -5.23 -15.49
C ARG A 342 34.49 -5.62 -14.02
N GLY A 343 33.89 -6.73 -13.59
CA GLY A 343 33.87 -7.15 -12.19
C GLY A 343 33.12 -6.17 -11.29
N LEU A 344 32.13 -5.46 -11.81
CA LEU A 344 31.30 -4.52 -11.02
C LEU A 344 30.14 -5.23 -10.34
N ILE A 345 29.64 -6.30 -10.96
CA ILE A 345 28.60 -7.18 -10.42
C ILE A 345 29.03 -8.63 -10.63
N ASP A 346 28.50 -9.53 -9.80
CA ASP A 346 28.72 -10.96 -9.92
C ASP A 346 27.82 -11.65 -10.96
N GLU A 347 27.89 -12.99 -11.05
CA GLU A 347 27.07 -13.77 -11.99
C GLU A 347 25.57 -13.70 -11.66
N ASP A 348 25.22 -13.49 -10.39
CA ASP A 348 23.85 -13.38 -9.90
C ASP A 348 23.25 -11.99 -10.21
N GLY A 349 24.10 -10.97 -10.33
CA GLY A 349 23.73 -9.58 -10.65
C GLY A 349 23.84 -8.65 -9.46
N GLU A 350 24.43 -9.11 -8.35
CA GLU A 350 24.65 -8.33 -7.14
C GLU A 350 25.95 -7.52 -7.26
N PRO A 351 26.00 -6.27 -6.76
CA PRO A 351 27.22 -5.46 -6.78
C PRO A 351 28.37 -6.09 -5.97
N THR A 352 29.52 -6.33 -6.62
CA THR A 352 30.66 -7.02 -5.98
C THR A 352 31.34 -6.17 -4.88
N GLU A 353 31.21 -4.84 -4.95
CA GLU A 353 31.71 -3.92 -3.92
C GLU A 353 30.83 -3.85 -2.68
N PHE A 354 29.63 -4.45 -2.70
CA PHE A 354 28.69 -4.40 -1.58
C PHE A 354 29.27 -5.06 -0.32
N GLU A 355 29.85 -6.27 -0.43
CA GLU A 355 30.47 -6.96 0.72
C GLU A 355 31.67 -6.18 1.30
N ALA A 356 32.44 -5.49 0.45
CA ALA A 356 33.59 -4.70 0.87
C ALA A 356 33.17 -3.39 1.57
N LEU A 357 32.14 -2.72 1.07
CA LEU A 357 31.54 -1.53 1.68
C LEU A 357 30.84 -1.87 2.99
N GLU A 358 30.09 -2.98 3.01
CA GLU A 358 29.42 -3.49 4.21
C GLU A 358 30.45 -3.85 5.29
N ALA A 359 31.50 -4.60 4.95
CA ALA A 359 32.59 -4.91 5.88
C ALA A 359 33.31 -3.66 6.40
N ALA A 360 33.54 -2.66 5.54
CA ALA A 360 34.16 -1.40 5.94
C ALA A 360 33.27 -0.56 6.87
N SER A 361 31.95 -0.54 6.62
CA SER A 361 30.96 0.13 7.47
C SER A 361 30.91 -0.52 8.87
N PHE A 362 30.85 -1.86 8.94
CA PHE A 362 30.84 -2.57 10.23
C PHE A 362 32.17 -2.51 10.99
N HIS A 363 33.33 -2.41 10.32
CA HIS A 363 34.62 -2.24 11.01
C HIS A 363 34.75 -0.89 11.72
N GLY A 364 33.96 0.12 11.32
CA GLY A 364 33.87 1.39 12.04
C GLY A 364 33.18 1.30 13.41
N GLU A 365 32.39 0.24 13.64
CA GLU A 365 31.57 0.08 14.84
C GLU A 365 32.22 -0.78 15.95
N GLU A 366 33.42 -1.34 15.73
CA GLU A 366 34.15 -2.12 16.75
C GLU A 366 34.50 -1.32 18.03
N GLY A 367 34.27 0.00 18.04
CA GLY A 367 34.36 0.85 19.22
C GLY A 367 33.14 0.84 20.16
N LEU A 368 32.00 0.30 19.73
CA LEU A 368 30.81 0.16 20.57
C LEU A 368 30.97 -1.08 21.46
N ASN A 369 31.77 -0.89 22.50
CA ASN A 369 32.03 -1.86 23.56
C ASN A 369 30.70 -2.31 24.20
N SER A 370 30.15 -3.43 23.71
CA SER A 370 28.96 -4.11 24.24
C SER A 370 29.16 -4.65 25.67
N GLY A 371 30.33 -4.43 26.27
CA GLY A 371 30.75 -4.98 27.56
C GLY A 371 30.22 -4.31 28.83
N ALA A 372 29.29 -3.34 28.79
CA ALA A 372 28.89 -2.62 30.02
C ALA A 372 27.38 -2.50 30.31
N GLN A 373 26.49 -3.00 29.44
CA GLN A 373 25.05 -2.97 29.71
C GLN A 373 24.50 -4.39 29.78
N THR A 374 24.77 -5.07 30.90
CA THR A 374 23.90 -6.15 31.37
C THR A 374 22.53 -5.53 31.63
N SER A 375 21.62 -5.67 30.68
CA SER A 375 20.21 -5.37 30.89
C SER A 375 19.73 -6.22 32.06
N GLU A 376 19.39 -5.53 33.15
CA GLU A 376 18.83 -6.08 34.36
C GLU A 376 17.48 -6.71 33.99
N SER A 377 17.49 -8.02 33.73
CA SER A 377 16.30 -8.78 33.42
C SER A 377 15.36 -8.74 34.62
N PHE A 378 14.27 -7.99 34.51
CA PHE A 378 13.21 -7.97 35.50
C PHE A 378 12.67 -9.39 35.72
N ALA A 379 12.92 -9.93 36.91
CA ALA A 379 12.33 -11.19 37.37
C ALA A 379 10.82 -11.00 37.56
N CYS A 380 10.04 -11.57 36.64
CA CYS A 380 8.59 -11.69 36.77
C CYS A 380 8.27 -12.64 37.95
N THR A 381 7.94 -12.07 39.10
CA THR A 381 7.52 -12.82 40.28
C THR A 381 6.07 -13.24 40.11
N THR A 382 5.86 -14.54 39.86
CA THR A 382 4.54 -15.16 39.86
C THR A 382 4.08 -15.35 41.30
N VAL A 383 3.02 -14.65 41.71
CA VAL A 383 2.31 -14.89 42.98
C VAL A 383 1.24 -15.96 42.71
N VAL A 384 1.32 -17.05 43.46
CA VAL A 384 0.39 -18.20 43.44
C VAL A 384 -0.83 -17.92 44.31
#